data_AF-A0A4P6UVP2-F1
#
_entry.id   AF-A0A4P6UVP2-F1
#
_cell.length_a   1.000
_cell.length_b   1.000
_cell.length_c   1.000
_cell.angle_alpha   90.00
_cell.angle_beta   90.00
_cell.angle_gamma   90.00
#
_symmetry.space_group_name_H-M   'P 1'
#
loop_
_entity.id
_entity.type
_entity.pdbx_description
1 polymer ?
#
loop_
_entity_poly.entity_id
_entity_poly.type
_entity_poly.pdbx_seq_one_letter_code
_entity_poly.pdbx_strand_id
1 'polypeptide(L)'
;MKGTLERPFNDIFELIGVHQQRQPIFNQPTIKALFAPLFYHDDKFQAIMGTDKKMRLFPNRQMMNLYRGQVKAYPKCFPSLYRQEQGTIQQLIDMAKTEDFKLVLKQHPVVKELEQYNLFIDYVGLAQHYGFKTNVLDLTSDLEVAAFFACCPYDPSSNSHNFNIEEGSIGAIYQTLQLALFDHNNPAKFEVIGLQPFHRPAQQKGYSYQLDLGEDFLTVCTPIYFKQSRKASNKIFMQFNGGEALYPYDPIVEIVIDPRGRFSRLILDNFTSVLQYFKSFV
;
A
#
# COMPACT_ATOMS: atom_id res chain seq x y z
N MET A 1 -10.75 -22.47 9.50
CA MET A 1 -10.23 -21.80 10.72
C MET A 1 -9.65 -20.43 10.37
N LYS A 2 -10.20 -19.32 10.90
CA LYS A 2 -9.59 -17.98 10.78
C LYS A 2 -8.58 -17.85 11.92
N GLY A 3 -7.35 -17.41 11.67
CA GLY A 3 -6.34 -17.19 12.72
C GLY A 3 -6.76 -16.03 13.61
N THR A 4 -7.18 -16.31 14.84
CA THR A 4 -7.55 -15.29 15.85
C THR A 4 -6.36 -15.01 16.75
N LEU A 5 -6.44 -13.97 17.58
CA LEU A 5 -5.36 -13.67 18.52
C LEU A 5 -5.14 -14.80 19.54
N GLU A 6 -6.22 -15.45 19.96
CA GLU A 6 -6.19 -16.61 20.88
C GLU A 6 -5.73 -17.91 20.21
N ARG A 7 -5.92 -18.02 18.89
CA ARG A 7 -5.58 -19.20 18.08
C ARG A 7 -4.97 -18.75 16.76
N PRO A 8 -3.74 -18.21 16.79
CA PRO A 8 -3.03 -17.77 15.59
C PRO A 8 -2.62 -18.99 14.76
N PHE A 9 -2.42 -18.79 13.46
CA PHE A 9 -1.72 -19.78 12.63
C PHE A 9 -0.29 -20.03 13.15
N ASN A 10 0.24 -21.22 12.93
CA ASN A 10 1.57 -21.62 13.41
C ASN A 10 2.68 -20.82 12.73
N ASP A 11 2.48 -20.43 11.47
CA ASP A 11 3.33 -19.47 10.76
C ASP A 11 2.57 -18.82 9.59
N ILE A 12 3.27 -17.94 8.86
CA ILE A 12 2.73 -17.28 7.67
C ILE A 12 2.42 -18.25 6.53
N PHE A 13 3.14 -19.37 6.40
CA PHE A 13 2.92 -20.35 5.33
C PHE A 13 1.67 -21.19 5.56
N GLU A 14 1.34 -21.52 6.82
CA GLU A 14 0.04 -22.11 7.15
C GLU A 14 -1.11 -21.15 6.80
N LEU A 15 -0.96 -19.86 7.14
CA LEU A 15 -1.94 -18.83 6.78
C LEU A 15 -2.14 -18.76 5.26
N ILE A 16 -1.05 -18.64 4.49
CA ILE A 16 -1.08 -18.58 3.03
C ILE A 16 -1.71 -19.85 2.45
N GLY A 17 -1.27 -21.03 2.92
CA GLY A 17 -1.78 -22.32 2.46
C GLY A 17 -3.28 -22.46 2.68
N VAL A 18 -3.80 -22.07 3.85
CA VAL A 18 -5.25 -22.10 4.13
C VAL A 18 -6.00 -21.08 3.26
N HIS A 19 -5.45 -19.90 2.99
CA HIS A 19 -6.09 -18.90 2.13
C HIS A 19 -6.14 -19.33 0.66
N GLN A 20 -5.09 -19.98 0.18
CA GLN A 20 -5.04 -20.56 -1.17
C GLN A 20 -6.00 -21.75 -1.29
N GLN A 21 -6.06 -22.63 -0.27
CA GLN A 21 -6.95 -23.80 -0.26
C GLN A 21 -8.44 -23.48 -0.07
N ARG A 22 -8.78 -22.35 0.60
CA ARG A 22 -10.15 -21.84 0.76
C ARG A 22 -10.77 -21.28 -0.52
N GLN A 23 -10.08 -21.41 -1.64
CA GLN A 23 -10.60 -21.19 -2.98
C GLN A 23 -10.97 -22.52 -3.69
N PRO A 24 -11.52 -23.58 -3.04
CA PRO A 24 -11.64 -24.90 -3.64
C PRO A 24 -12.72 -24.96 -4.74
N ILE A 25 -13.64 -23.99 -4.78
CA ILE A 25 -14.61 -23.87 -5.87
C ILE A 25 -13.90 -23.63 -7.22
N PHE A 26 -12.71 -23.01 -7.18
CA PHE A 26 -11.83 -22.79 -8.33
C PHE A 26 -10.92 -23.99 -8.66
N ASN A 27 -10.98 -25.08 -7.88
CA ASN A 27 -10.39 -26.36 -8.28
C ASN A 27 -11.34 -27.15 -9.20
N GLN A 28 -12.60 -26.72 -9.35
CA GLN A 28 -13.49 -27.27 -10.37
C GLN A 28 -13.05 -26.77 -11.76
N PRO A 29 -12.79 -27.65 -12.74
CA PRO A 29 -12.23 -27.27 -14.04
C PRO A 29 -13.01 -26.16 -14.76
N THR A 30 -14.34 -26.19 -14.65
CA THR A 30 -15.26 -25.23 -15.28
C THR A 30 -15.16 -23.84 -14.67
N ILE A 31 -15.14 -23.75 -13.34
CA ILE A 31 -15.00 -22.47 -12.61
C ILE A 31 -13.56 -21.97 -12.73
N LYS A 32 -12.57 -22.87 -12.72
CA LYS A 32 -11.17 -22.54 -13.00
C LYS A 32 -11.00 -21.94 -14.39
N ALA A 33 -11.67 -22.47 -15.42
CA ALA A 33 -11.61 -21.92 -16.77
C ALA A 33 -12.33 -20.56 -16.87
N LEU A 34 -13.48 -20.41 -16.21
CA LEU A 34 -14.30 -19.19 -16.25
C LEU A 34 -13.62 -18.00 -15.56
N PHE A 35 -12.92 -18.27 -14.45
CA PHE A 35 -12.28 -17.25 -13.62
C PHE A 35 -10.74 -17.30 -13.66
N ALA A 36 -10.15 -18.19 -14.46
CA ALA A 36 -8.69 -18.31 -14.67
C ALA A 36 -7.99 -16.96 -14.86
N PRO A 37 -8.51 -16.03 -15.68
CA PRO A 37 -7.89 -14.72 -15.89
C PRO A 37 -7.79 -13.85 -14.63
N LEU A 38 -8.59 -14.11 -13.58
CA LEU A 38 -8.55 -13.36 -12.31
C LEU A 38 -7.46 -13.86 -11.35
N PHE A 39 -6.90 -15.05 -11.59
CA PHE A 39 -5.99 -15.74 -10.65
C PHE A 39 -4.59 -16.02 -11.20
N TYR A 40 -4.30 -15.71 -12.47
CA TYR A 40 -2.94 -15.82 -13.00
C TYR A 40 -2.04 -14.75 -12.39
N HIS A 41 -0.88 -15.19 -11.89
CA HIS A 41 0.24 -14.30 -11.60
C HIS A 41 0.85 -13.87 -12.93
N ASP A 42 0.40 -12.74 -13.45
CA ASP A 42 1.04 -12.09 -14.58
C ASP A 42 1.33 -10.65 -14.15
N ASP A 43 2.53 -10.15 -14.45
CA ASP A 43 2.96 -8.77 -14.16
C ASP A 43 2.29 -7.76 -15.11
N LYS A 44 1.19 -8.16 -15.74
CA LYS A 44 0.39 -7.35 -16.62
C LYS A 44 -0.51 -6.42 -15.82
N PHE A 45 -0.88 -5.32 -16.46
CA PHE A 45 -1.84 -4.36 -15.94
C PHE A 45 -3.02 -4.25 -16.90
N GLN A 46 -4.22 -4.12 -16.33
CA GLN A 46 -5.43 -3.86 -17.08
C GLN A 46 -5.78 -2.38 -16.97
N ALA A 47 -5.97 -1.73 -18.12
CA ALA A 47 -6.46 -0.37 -18.14
C ALA A 47 -7.98 -0.34 -17.94
N ILE A 48 -8.44 0.38 -16.93
CA ILE A 48 -9.86 0.56 -16.61
C ILE A 48 -10.15 2.05 -16.53
N MET A 49 -11.18 2.49 -17.24
CA MET A 49 -11.64 3.88 -17.21
C MET A 49 -12.40 4.15 -15.92
N GLY A 50 -12.00 5.17 -15.16
CA GLY A 50 -12.74 5.65 -13.99
C GLY A 50 -13.90 6.56 -14.35
N THR A 51 -14.69 6.93 -13.33
CA THR A 51 -15.82 7.86 -13.45
C THR A 51 -15.37 9.29 -13.79
N ASP A 52 -14.14 9.65 -13.41
CA ASP A 52 -13.44 10.87 -13.78
C ASP A 52 -12.92 10.87 -15.24
N LYS A 53 -13.23 9.83 -16.00
CA LYS A 53 -12.76 9.59 -17.37
C LYS A 53 -11.24 9.46 -17.47
N LYS A 54 -10.53 9.13 -16.39
CA LYS A 54 -9.10 8.82 -16.43
C LYS A 54 -8.85 7.31 -16.41
N MET A 55 -7.82 6.88 -17.13
CA MET A 55 -7.40 5.48 -17.20
C MET A 55 -6.57 5.11 -15.97
N ARG A 56 -7.01 4.09 -15.23
CA ARG A 56 -6.28 3.47 -14.11
C ARG A 56 -5.69 2.14 -14.55
N LEU A 57 -4.45 1.86 -14.17
CA LEU A 57 -3.76 0.61 -14.54
C LEU A 57 -3.78 -0.37 -13.37
N PHE A 58 -4.75 -1.28 -13.37
CA PHE A 58 -4.97 -2.26 -12.32
C PHE A 58 -4.02 -3.45 -12.45
N PRO A 59 -3.43 -3.97 -11.35
CA PRO A 59 -2.68 -5.22 -11.40
C PRO A 59 -3.60 -6.36 -11.87
N ASN A 60 -3.11 -7.27 -12.73
CA ASN A 60 -3.89 -8.35 -13.36
C ASN A 60 -4.37 -9.47 -12.41
N ARG A 61 -4.46 -9.18 -11.11
CA ARG A 61 -5.07 -10.03 -10.09
C ARG A 61 -6.24 -9.27 -9.46
N GLN A 62 -7.43 -9.42 -10.04
CA GLN A 62 -8.67 -8.99 -9.38
C GLN A 62 -9.07 -10.02 -8.32
N MET A 63 -8.26 -10.16 -7.27
CA MET A 63 -8.80 -10.70 -6.03
C MET A 63 -9.68 -9.61 -5.42
N MET A 64 -10.92 -9.97 -5.06
CA MET A 64 -11.78 -9.06 -4.30
C MET A 64 -11.19 -8.69 -2.94
N ASN A 65 -10.11 -9.36 -2.50
CA ASN A 65 -9.47 -9.10 -1.22
C ASN A 65 -8.26 -8.18 -1.40
N LEU A 66 -8.16 -7.23 -0.49
CA LEU A 66 -6.96 -6.45 -0.26
C LEU A 66 -6.38 -6.81 1.10
N TYR A 67 -5.06 -6.70 1.18
CA TYR A 67 -4.27 -7.14 2.32
C TYR A 67 -3.33 -6.04 2.78
N ARG A 68 -3.07 -6.00 4.08
CA ARG A 68 -1.98 -5.23 4.68
C ARG A 68 -1.22 -6.10 5.66
N GLY A 69 0.10 -6.19 5.45
CA GLY A 69 0.99 -6.89 6.36
C GLY A 69 1.43 -6.01 7.53
N GLN A 70 1.47 -6.57 8.73
CA GLN A 70 2.01 -5.93 9.92
C GLN A 70 2.87 -6.91 10.69
N VAL A 71 4.08 -6.48 11.04
CA VAL A 71 5.04 -7.29 11.82
C VAL A 71 4.52 -7.66 13.21
N LYS A 72 3.58 -6.87 13.73
CA LYS A 72 2.90 -7.15 14.99
C LYS A 72 1.40 -6.85 14.92
N ALA A 73 0.65 -7.43 15.85
CA ALA A 73 -0.73 -7.05 16.11
C ALA A 73 -0.80 -5.67 16.78
N TYR A 74 -1.31 -4.66 16.07
CA TYR A 74 -1.58 -3.34 16.64
C TYR A 74 -3.04 -3.24 17.11
N PRO A 75 -3.33 -2.55 18.23
CA PRO A 75 -4.70 -2.33 18.71
C PRO A 75 -5.48 -1.33 17.87
N LYS A 76 -4.78 -0.46 17.12
CA LYS A 76 -5.33 0.50 16.17
C LYS A 76 -4.47 0.57 14.93
N CYS A 77 -5.06 0.85 13.77
CA CYS A 77 -4.34 0.93 12.51
C CYS A 77 -4.61 2.29 11.82
N PHE A 78 -3.76 3.26 12.14
CA PHE A 78 -3.82 4.63 11.60
C PHE A 78 -2.79 4.88 10.48
N PRO A 79 -3.12 5.77 9.52
CA PRO A 79 -2.15 6.30 8.57
C PRO A 79 -0.97 6.97 9.24
N SER A 80 0.15 7.05 8.54
CA SER A 80 1.42 7.57 9.06
C SER A 80 1.34 9.03 9.55
N LEU A 81 0.42 9.83 9.00
CA LEU A 81 0.14 11.21 9.40
C LEU A 81 -0.58 11.35 10.76
N TYR A 82 -1.37 10.36 11.17
CA TYR A 82 -2.20 10.46 12.38
C TYR A 82 -1.71 9.62 13.57
N ARG A 83 -0.53 9.00 13.47
CA ARG A 83 0.02 8.23 14.60
C ARG A 83 0.42 9.18 15.73
N GLN A 84 0.10 8.78 16.97
CA GLN A 84 0.05 9.59 18.20
C GLN A 84 1.32 10.37 18.57
N GLU A 85 2.43 10.13 17.89
CA GLU A 85 3.72 10.78 18.15
C GLU A 85 3.85 12.16 17.49
N GLN A 86 2.86 12.61 16.71
CA GLN A 86 2.92 13.85 15.93
C GLN A 86 1.98 14.92 16.48
N GLY A 87 2.53 16.03 16.94
CA GLY A 87 1.75 17.23 17.24
C GLY A 87 1.21 17.90 15.97
N THR A 88 0.19 18.74 16.10
CA THR A 88 -0.50 19.40 14.97
C THR A 88 0.44 20.14 14.01
N ILE A 89 1.47 20.80 14.53
CA ILE A 89 2.46 21.51 13.70
C ILE A 89 3.23 20.52 12.80
N GLN A 90 3.64 19.38 13.34
CA GLN A 90 4.37 18.37 12.56
C GLN A 90 3.48 17.76 11.47
N GLN A 91 2.19 17.55 11.77
CA GLN A 91 1.22 17.09 10.79
C GLN A 91 1.04 18.09 9.64
N LEU A 92 0.94 19.38 9.94
CA LEU A 92 0.89 20.44 8.91
C LEU A 92 2.15 20.47 8.05
N ILE A 93 3.33 20.28 8.66
CA ILE A 93 4.61 20.17 7.93
C ILE A 93 4.59 18.96 6.99
N ASP A 94 4.14 17.80 7.46
CA ASP A 94 4.12 16.58 6.66
C ASP A 94 3.06 16.61 5.54
N MET A 95 1.91 17.27 5.77
CA MET A 95 0.95 17.60 4.73
C MET A 95 1.55 18.56 3.69
N ALA A 96 2.27 19.59 4.11
CA ALA A 96 2.94 20.53 3.19
C ALA A 96 4.02 19.81 2.35
N LYS A 97 4.77 18.88 2.93
CA LYS A 97 5.77 18.08 2.20
C LYS A 97 5.12 17.20 1.16
N THR A 98 3.97 16.61 1.50
CA THR A 98 3.18 15.83 0.55
C THR A 98 2.74 16.70 -0.61
N GLU A 99 2.22 17.91 -0.37
CA GLU A 99 1.81 18.83 -1.44
C GLU A 99 2.99 19.31 -2.30
N ASP A 100 4.12 19.65 -1.69
CA ASP A 100 5.36 20.01 -2.40
C ASP A 100 5.83 18.87 -3.32
N PHE A 101 5.78 17.63 -2.83
CA PHE A 101 6.08 16.46 -3.64
C PHE A 101 5.15 16.36 -4.86
N LYS A 102 3.84 16.63 -4.71
CA LYS A 102 2.92 16.64 -5.87
C LYS A 102 3.30 17.71 -6.88
N LEU A 103 3.63 18.92 -6.41
CA LEU A 103 4.01 20.03 -7.28
C LEU A 103 5.28 19.73 -8.07
N VAL A 104 6.30 19.16 -7.42
CA VAL A 104 7.52 18.70 -8.06
C VAL A 104 7.23 17.58 -9.05
N LEU A 105 6.43 16.60 -8.65
CA LEU A 105 6.13 15.44 -9.48
C LEU A 105 5.36 15.83 -10.76
N LYS A 106 4.42 16.79 -10.67
CA LYS A 106 3.74 17.38 -11.82
C LYS A 106 4.67 18.03 -12.84
N GLN A 107 5.90 18.41 -12.44
CA GLN A 107 6.89 18.94 -13.37
C GLN A 107 7.65 17.87 -14.15
N HIS A 108 7.61 16.62 -13.69
CA HIS A 108 8.38 15.51 -14.26
C HIS A 108 7.88 15.15 -15.68
N PRO A 109 8.77 15.00 -16.68
CA PRO A 109 8.37 14.74 -18.07
C PRO A 109 7.45 13.53 -18.25
N VAL A 110 7.78 12.39 -17.62
CA VAL A 110 6.94 11.17 -17.68
C VAL A 110 5.55 11.40 -17.11
N VAL A 111 5.42 12.20 -16.04
CA VAL A 111 4.11 12.46 -15.43
C VAL A 111 3.27 13.31 -16.37
N LYS A 112 3.85 14.37 -16.95
CA LYS A 112 3.19 15.21 -17.96
C LYS A 112 2.73 14.40 -19.16
N GLU A 113 3.57 13.49 -19.64
CA GLU A 113 3.24 12.59 -20.76
C GLU A 113 2.08 11.66 -20.42
N LEU A 114 2.10 10.99 -19.26
CA LEU A 114 1.03 10.08 -18.86
C LEU A 114 -0.31 10.82 -18.65
N GLU A 115 -0.27 12.04 -18.10
CA GLU A 115 -1.46 12.89 -18.01
C GLU A 115 -2.00 13.31 -19.38
N GLN A 116 -1.15 13.54 -20.38
CA GLN A 116 -1.57 13.80 -21.77
C GLN A 116 -2.28 12.59 -22.39
N TYR A 117 -1.88 11.37 -22.04
CA TYR A 117 -2.59 10.14 -22.40
C TYR A 117 -3.80 9.85 -21.49
N ASN A 118 -4.17 10.79 -20.63
CA ASN A 118 -5.34 10.74 -19.76
C ASN A 118 -5.28 9.59 -18.74
N LEU A 119 -4.06 9.22 -18.30
CA LEU A 119 -3.87 8.30 -17.18
C LEU A 119 -4.11 9.02 -15.85
N PHE A 120 -4.65 8.26 -14.90
CA PHE A 120 -4.81 8.68 -13.51
C PHE A 120 -3.48 8.56 -12.76
N ILE A 121 -3.11 9.62 -12.04
CA ILE A 121 -1.91 9.67 -11.20
C ILE A 121 -2.35 9.82 -9.74
N ASP A 122 -2.10 8.82 -8.91
CA ASP A 122 -2.34 8.91 -7.47
C ASP A 122 -1.14 9.57 -6.78
N TYR A 123 -1.11 10.91 -6.78
CA TYR A 123 -0.04 11.68 -6.18
C TYR A 123 0.14 11.41 -4.67
N VAL A 124 -0.94 11.15 -3.93
CA VAL A 124 -0.87 10.91 -2.48
C VAL A 124 -0.37 9.49 -2.21
N GLY A 125 -0.90 8.50 -2.94
CA GLY A 125 -0.40 7.11 -2.90
C GLY A 125 1.07 7.02 -3.28
N LEU A 126 1.51 7.74 -4.32
CA LEU A 126 2.92 7.83 -4.68
C LEU A 126 3.76 8.44 -3.55
N ALA A 127 3.31 9.55 -2.96
CA ALA A 127 4.01 10.15 -1.82
C ALA A 127 4.19 9.13 -0.68
N GLN A 128 3.13 8.38 -0.34
CA GLN A 128 3.19 7.35 0.70
C GLN A 128 4.20 6.25 0.36
N HIS A 129 4.21 5.75 -0.88
CA HIS A 129 5.15 4.72 -1.35
C HIS A 129 6.62 5.20 -1.37
N TYR A 130 6.86 6.51 -1.45
CA TYR A 130 8.18 7.11 -1.36
C TYR A 130 8.53 7.65 0.04
N GLY A 131 7.74 7.33 1.06
CA GLY A 131 8.09 7.57 2.47
C GLY A 131 7.57 8.88 3.05
N PHE A 132 6.74 9.62 2.32
CA PHE A 132 6.02 10.75 2.92
C PHE A 132 4.95 10.24 3.89
N LYS A 133 4.70 11.04 4.92
CA LYS A 133 3.63 10.75 5.87
C LYS A 133 2.32 11.32 5.34
N THR A 134 1.36 10.45 5.09
CA THR A 134 0.07 10.80 4.49
C THR A 134 -1.10 10.24 5.30
N ASN A 135 -2.31 10.62 4.93
CA ASN A 135 -3.56 10.07 5.45
C ASN A 135 -4.04 8.79 4.75
N VAL A 136 -3.24 8.23 3.84
CA VAL A 136 -3.58 6.95 3.21
C VAL A 136 -2.85 5.78 3.87
N LEU A 137 -3.45 4.61 3.80
CA LEU A 137 -2.83 3.33 4.11
C LEU A 137 -2.51 2.58 2.82
N ASP A 138 -1.32 1.98 2.77
CA ASP A 138 -0.96 1.05 1.71
C ASP A 138 -1.67 -0.29 1.92
N LEU A 139 -2.37 -0.72 0.89
CA LEU A 139 -2.95 -2.05 0.74
C LEU A 139 -2.37 -2.72 -0.51
N THR A 140 -2.42 -4.04 -0.56
CA THR A 140 -1.99 -4.81 -1.74
C THR A 140 -3.04 -5.86 -2.09
N SER A 141 -3.24 -6.11 -3.39
CA SER A 141 -4.05 -7.25 -3.85
C SER A 141 -3.31 -8.59 -3.80
N ASP A 142 -2.06 -8.60 -3.35
CA ASP A 142 -1.24 -9.81 -3.26
C ASP A 142 -0.89 -10.19 -1.82
N LEU A 143 -1.40 -11.35 -1.40
CA LEU A 143 -1.16 -11.91 -0.08
C LEU A 143 0.35 -12.17 0.17
N GLU A 144 1.14 -12.46 -0.85
CA GLU A 144 2.58 -12.70 -0.69
C GLU A 144 3.33 -11.39 -0.44
N VAL A 145 2.92 -10.30 -1.11
CA VAL A 145 3.44 -8.95 -0.83
C VAL A 145 3.06 -8.52 0.60
N ALA A 146 1.82 -8.79 1.03
CA ALA A 146 1.42 -8.53 2.42
C ALA A 146 2.21 -9.39 3.41
N ALA A 147 2.48 -10.66 3.08
CA ALA A 147 3.31 -11.53 3.89
C ALA A 147 4.74 -11.00 4.04
N PHE A 148 5.32 -10.43 2.99
CA PHE A 148 6.61 -9.74 3.07
C PHE A 148 6.60 -8.65 4.13
N PHE A 149 5.66 -7.70 4.04
CA PHE A 149 5.55 -6.61 5.03
C PHE A 149 5.21 -7.09 6.45
N ALA A 150 4.56 -8.24 6.59
CA ALA A 150 4.27 -8.84 7.88
C ALA A 150 5.45 -9.62 8.49
N CYS A 151 6.41 -10.06 7.68
CA CYS A 151 7.51 -10.92 8.13
C CYS A 151 8.88 -10.24 8.11
N CYS A 152 9.02 -9.17 7.32
CA CYS A 152 10.28 -8.49 7.06
C CYS A 152 10.23 -7.05 7.58
N PRO A 153 10.62 -6.78 8.83
CA PRO A 153 10.61 -5.42 9.36
C PRO A 153 11.54 -4.49 8.57
N TYR A 154 11.11 -3.24 8.42
CA TYR A 154 11.92 -2.18 7.84
C TYR A 154 12.90 -1.64 8.88
N ASP A 155 14.16 -1.49 8.50
CA ASP A 155 15.22 -0.87 9.29
C ASP A 155 15.53 0.53 8.72
N PRO A 156 15.17 1.61 9.45
CA PRO A 156 15.45 2.97 9.02
C PRO A 156 16.95 3.30 8.93
N SER A 157 17.81 2.58 9.67
CA SER A 157 19.25 2.87 9.69
C SER A 157 19.97 2.42 8.42
N SER A 158 19.55 1.30 7.86
CA SER A 158 20.04 0.78 6.57
C SER A 158 19.14 1.14 5.39
N ASN A 159 17.99 1.78 5.64
CA ASN A 159 16.94 2.06 4.65
C ASN A 159 16.54 0.79 3.86
N SER A 160 16.42 -0.34 4.56
CA SER A 160 16.16 -1.64 3.93
C SER A 160 15.30 -2.52 4.82
N HIS A 161 14.70 -3.56 4.23
CA HIS A 161 14.05 -4.61 5.01
C HIS A 161 15.08 -5.64 5.49
N ASN A 162 14.76 -6.34 6.57
CA ASN A 162 15.48 -7.52 7.03
C ASN A 162 14.48 -8.61 7.46
N PHE A 163 14.96 -9.76 7.94
CA PHE A 163 14.11 -10.85 8.44
C PHE A 163 14.30 -11.11 9.95
N ASN A 164 14.90 -10.16 10.67
CA ASN A 164 15.16 -10.26 12.10
C ASN A 164 13.88 -10.00 12.88
N ILE A 165 13.10 -11.06 13.07
CA ILE A 165 11.88 -11.03 13.88
C ILE A 165 12.05 -11.89 15.14
N GLU A 166 11.29 -11.54 16.18
CA GLU A 166 11.21 -12.31 17.42
C GLU A 166 10.40 -13.59 17.18
N GLU A 167 11.03 -14.75 17.42
CA GLU A 167 10.39 -16.06 17.22
C GLU A 167 9.17 -16.19 18.15
N GLY A 168 8.04 -16.65 17.62
CA GLY A 168 6.81 -16.85 18.39
C GLY A 168 5.99 -15.59 18.67
N SER A 169 6.54 -14.39 18.41
CA SER A 169 5.76 -13.14 18.47
C SER A 169 4.60 -13.15 17.46
N ILE A 170 3.60 -12.30 17.63
CA ILE A 170 2.38 -12.35 16.81
C ILE A 170 2.42 -11.31 15.69
N GLY A 171 2.47 -11.77 14.44
CA GLY A 171 2.25 -10.96 13.25
C GLY A 171 0.77 -10.91 12.84
N ALA A 172 0.43 -10.00 11.93
CA ALA A 172 -0.93 -9.85 11.42
C ALA A 172 -0.98 -9.59 9.90
N ILE A 173 -1.99 -10.18 9.26
CA ILE A 173 -2.48 -9.79 7.94
C ILE A 173 -3.87 -9.20 8.14
N TYR A 174 -4.05 -7.93 7.77
CA TYR A 174 -5.35 -7.30 7.75
C TYR A 174 -5.97 -7.49 6.37
N GLN A 175 -7.10 -8.19 6.31
CA GLN A 175 -7.79 -8.50 5.07
C GLN A 175 -9.10 -7.71 4.99
N THR A 176 -9.38 -7.10 3.84
CA THR A 176 -10.68 -6.47 3.57
C THR A 176 -11.13 -6.79 2.15
N LEU A 177 -12.44 -6.63 1.89
CA LEU A 177 -12.98 -6.73 0.54
C LEU A 177 -12.91 -5.36 -0.13
N GLN A 178 -12.44 -5.31 -1.37
CA GLN A 178 -12.37 -4.10 -2.17
C GLN A 178 -13.72 -3.38 -2.23
N LEU A 179 -14.83 -4.12 -2.39
CA LEU A 179 -16.18 -3.57 -2.40
C LEU A 179 -16.57 -2.93 -1.05
N ALA A 180 -16.04 -3.42 0.07
CA ALA A 180 -16.32 -2.86 1.38
C ALA A 180 -15.59 -1.52 1.62
N LEU A 181 -14.57 -1.21 0.84
CA LEU A 181 -13.86 0.07 0.89
C LEU A 181 -14.44 1.11 -0.07
N PHE A 182 -15.30 0.69 -1.01
CA PHE A 182 -15.87 1.59 -1.98
C PHE A 182 -16.96 2.46 -1.34
N ASP A 183 -16.76 3.77 -1.33
CA ASP A 183 -17.73 4.75 -0.89
C ASP A 183 -18.29 5.50 -2.10
N HIS A 184 -19.57 5.30 -2.42
CA HIS A 184 -20.21 6.00 -3.54
C HIS A 184 -20.26 7.52 -3.38
N ASN A 185 -20.28 8.01 -2.14
CA ASN A 185 -20.31 9.45 -1.84
C ASN A 185 -18.90 10.06 -1.86
N ASN A 186 -17.88 9.23 -1.62
CA ASN A 186 -16.49 9.64 -1.66
C ASN A 186 -15.61 8.58 -2.35
N PRO A 187 -15.73 8.43 -3.68
CA PRO A 187 -15.01 7.39 -4.42
C PRO A 187 -13.49 7.56 -4.35
N ALA A 188 -12.99 8.78 -4.07
CA ALA A 188 -11.57 9.06 -3.91
C ALA A 188 -10.97 8.49 -2.61
N LYS A 189 -11.80 8.03 -1.66
CA LYS A 189 -11.34 7.42 -0.41
C LYS A 189 -10.59 6.11 -0.64
N PHE A 190 -10.86 5.45 -1.77
CA PHE A 190 -10.24 4.19 -2.14
C PHE A 190 -9.78 4.24 -3.60
N GLU A 191 -8.48 4.13 -3.84
CA GLU A 191 -7.92 4.18 -5.20
C GLU A 191 -6.95 3.04 -5.46
N VAL A 192 -6.89 2.63 -6.73
CA VAL A 192 -5.80 1.76 -7.19
C VAL A 192 -4.59 2.64 -7.47
N ILE A 193 -3.45 2.28 -6.89
CA ILE A 193 -2.18 2.89 -7.26
C ILE A 193 -1.68 2.14 -8.49
N GLY A 194 -1.51 0.82 -8.39
CA GLY A 194 -1.19 -0.04 -9.54
C GLY A 194 0.05 0.43 -10.31
N LEU A 195 0.01 0.38 -11.65
CA LEU A 195 1.08 0.94 -12.46
C LEU A 195 0.93 2.45 -12.57
N GLN A 196 1.92 3.13 -12.02
CA GLN A 196 2.07 4.59 -12.01
C GLN A 196 3.30 4.98 -12.85
N PRO A 197 3.63 6.28 -12.99
CA PRO A 197 4.88 6.74 -13.61
C PRO A 197 6.17 6.04 -13.16
N PHE A 198 6.13 5.39 -11.99
CA PHE A 198 7.25 4.69 -11.39
C PHE A 198 6.85 3.28 -10.98
N HIS A 199 7.83 2.38 -10.91
CA HIS A 199 7.55 0.95 -10.86
C HIS A 199 7.23 0.43 -9.46
N ARG A 200 7.62 1.12 -8.39
CA ARG A 200 7.44 0.64 -7.01
C ARG A 200 5.99 0.25 -6.68
N PRO A 201 4.95 1.08 -6.93
CA PRO A 201 3.58 0.68 -6.60
C PRO A 201 3.07 -0.50 -7.45
N ALA A 202 3.57 -0.62 -8.69
CA ALA A 202 3.28 -1.76 -9.56
C ALA A 202 3.81 -3.07 -8.97
N GLN A 203 5.07 -3.09 -8.53
CA GLN A 203 5.68 -4.27 -7.90
C GLN A 203 5.00 -4.66 -6.60
N GLN A 204 4.51 -3.67 -5.85
CA GLN A 204 3.77 -3.89 -4.61
C GLN A 204 2.27 -4.17 -4.82
N LYS A 205 1.79 -4.10 -6.08
CA LYS A 205 0.36 -4.27 -6.45
C LYS A 205 -0.54 -3.38 -5.58
N GLY A 206 -0.11 -2.11 -5.46
CA GLY A 206 -0.56 -1.17 -4.43
C GLY A 206 -1.93 -0.57 -4.67
N TYR A 207 -2.63 -0.33 -3.57
CA TYR A 207 -3.88 0.41 -3.44
C TYR A 207 -3.77 1.36 -2.25
N SER A 208 -4.43 2.51 -2.34
CA SER A 208 -4.51 3.49 -1.28
C SER A 208 -5.91 3.46 -0.67
N TYR A 209 -5.96 3.52 0.67
CA TYR A 209 -7.21 3.79 1.39
C TYR A 209 -7.02 4.98 2.32
N GLN A 210 -7.72 6.06 2.04
CA GLN A 210 -7.71 7.27 2.85
C GLN A 210 -8.53 7.05 4.13
N LEU A 211 -7.98 7.50 5.24
CA LEU A 211 -8.70 7.62 6.50
C LEU A 211 -8.69 9.09 6.94
N ASP A 212 -9.72 9.46 7.69
CA ASP A 212 -9.81 10.75 8.37
C ASP A 212 -9.24 10.65 9.79
N LEU A 213 -9.02 11.81 10.42
CA LEU A 213 -8.45 11.84 11.76
C LEU A 213 -9.35 11.10 12.75
N GLY A 214 -8.80 10.06 13.38
CA GLY A 214 -9.50 9.23 14.37
C GLY A 214 -10.19 8.00 13.78
N GLU A 215 -10.30 7.88 12.46
CA GLU A 215 -10.79 6.65 11.84
C GLU A 215 -9.75 5.53 11.96
N ASP A 216 -10.22 4.33 12.31
CA ASP A 216 -9.38 3.15 12.50
C ASP A 216 -9.66 2.14 11.39
N PHE A 217 -8.61 1.75 10.64
CA PHE A 217 -8.74 0.75 9.58
C PHE A 217 -9.26 -0.61 10.08
N LEU A 218 -9.07 -0.91 11.37
CA LEU A 218 -9.58 -2.14 11.97
C LEU A 218 -11.11 -2.25 11.94
N THR A 219 -11.83 -1.14 11.71
CA THR A 219 -13.30 -1.13 11.57
C THR A 219 -13.79 -1.67 10.24
N VAL A 220 -12.95 -1.63 9.19
CA VAL A 220 -13.29 -2.03 7.81
C VAL A 220 -12.47 -3.23 7.33
N CYS A 221 -11.73 -3.91 8.22
CA CYS A 221 -10.96 -5.09 7.88
C CYS A 221 -11.11 -6.21 8.92
N THR A 222 -10.71 -7.42 8.53
CA THR A 222 -10.59 -8.59 9.40
C THR A 222 -9.11 -8.86 9.66
N PRO A 223 -8.64 -8.71 10.91
CA PRO A 223 -7.31 -9.14 11.29
C PRO A 223 -7.18 -10.66 11.30
N ILE A 224 -6.07 -11.17 10.77
CA ILE A 224 -5.71 -12.58 10.74
C ILE A 224 -4.31 -12.73 11.31
N TYR A 225 -4.19 -13.51 12.38
CA TYR A 225 -2.96 -13.59 13.16
C TYR A 225 -2.18 -14.88 12.90
N PHE A 226 -0.86 -14.78 12.98
CA PHE A 226 0.07 -15.89 12.85
C PHE A 226 1.26 -15.69 13.80
N LYS A 227 1.90 -16.79 14.19
CA LYS A 227 3.16 -16.74 14.94
C LYS A 227 4.31 -16.46 14.00
N GLN A 228 5.18 -15.53 14.38
CA GLN A 228 6.38 -15.22 13.65
C GLN A 228 7.37 -16.37 13.75
N SER A 229 8.04 -16.67 12.64
CA SER A 229 9.15 -17.61 12.61
C SER A 229 10.25 -17.06 11.76
N ARG A 230 11.47 -16.98 12.31
CA ARG A 230 12.66 -16.50 11.60
C ARG A 230 12.95 -17.32 10.36
N LYS A 231 12.71 -18.64 10.42
CA LYS A 231 12.83 -19.53 9.26
C LYS A 231 11.85 -19.13 8.16
N ALA A 232 10.60 -18.84 8.55
CA ALA A 232 9.58 -18.44 7.59
C ALA A 232 9.84 -17.05 7.00
N SER A 233 10.20 -16.07 7.85
CA SER A 233 10.58 -14.73 7.45
C SER A 233 11.77 -14.73 6.48
N ASN A 234 12.82 -15.52 6.76
CA ASN A 234 13.95 -15.63 5.83
C ASN A 234 13.53 -16.16 4.45
N LYS A 235 12.63 -17.16 4.41
CA LYS A 235 12.14 -17.69 3.13
C LYS A 235 11.34 -16.65 2.33
N ILE A 236 10.45 -15.90 2.99
CA ILE A 236 9.72 -14.79 2.36
C ILE A 236 10.69 -13.69 1.91
N PHE A 237 11.65 -13.32 2.74
CA PHE A 237 12.67 -12.30 2.41
C PHE A 237 13.44 -12.66 1.14
N MET A 238 13.91 -13.91 1.04
CA MET A 238 14.62 -14.41 -0.14
C MET A 238 13.72 -14.51 -1.38
N GLN A 239 12.44 -14.85 -1.22
CA GLN A 239 11.47 -14.89 -2.33
C GLN A 239 11.32 -13.53 -3.02
N PHE A 240 11.48 -12.43 -2.27
CA PHE A 240 11.45 -11.05 -2.80
C PHE A 240 12.84 -10.46 -3.05
N ASN A 241 13.86 -11.31 -3.24
CA ASN A 241 15.26 -10.89 -3.47
C ASN A 241 15.75 -9.88 -2.42
N GLY A 242 15.54 -10.18 -1.13
CA GLY A 242 15.91 -9.29 -0.03
C GLY A 242 15.09 -7.99 0.04
N GLY A 243 13.96 -7.92 -0.65
CA GLY A 243 13.10 -6.75 -0.76
C GLY A 243 13.31 -5.94 -2.04
N GLU A 244 14.39 -6.16 -2.79
CA GLU A 244 14.67 -5.44 -4.04
C GLU A 244 13.54 -5.60 -5.08
N ALA A 245 12.89 -6.77 -5.10
CA ALA A 245 11.76 -7.01 -6.00
C ALA A 245 10.59 -6.05 -5.75
N LEU A 246 10.40 -5.57 -4.51
CA LEU A 246 9.33 -4.65 -4.11
C LEU A 246 9.76 -3.19 -4.07
N TYR A 247 11.07 -2.94 -4.14
CA TYR A 247 11.69 -1.62 -4.08
C TYR A 247 12.64 -1.45 -5.28
N PRO A 248 12.12 -1.50 -6.52
CA PRO A 248 12.94 -1.19 -7.68
C PRO A 248 13.51 0.22 -7.54
N TYR A 249 14.69 0.43 -8.11
CA TYR A 249 15.25 1.76 -8.22
C TYR A 249 14.34 2.62 -9.09
N ASP A 250 13.90 3.75 -8.55
CA ASP A 250 13.15 4.78 -9.26
C ASP A 250 13.92 6.11 -9.10
N PRO A 251 14.21 6.86 -10.19
CA PRO A 251 14.95 8.12 -10.10
C PRO A 251 14.31 9.17 -9.20
N ILE A 252 12.98 9.11 -9.00
CA ILE A 252 12.24 9.99 -8.10
C ILE A 252 12.73 9.87 -6.65
N VAL A 253 13.31 8.72 -6.26
CA VAL A 253 13.86 8.50 -4.92
C VAL A 253 14.95 9.51 -4.60
N GLU A 254 15.75 9.93 -5.59
CA GLU A 254 16.80 10.94 -5.39
C GLU A 254 16.23 12.36 -5.19
N ILE A 255 15.04 12.62 -5.74
CA ILE A 255 14.30 13.87 -5.55
C ILE A 255 13.61 13.88 -4.16
N VAL A 256 13.17 12.71 -3.69
CA VAL A 256 12.50 12.52 -2.40
C VAL A 256 13.49 12.49 -1.23
N ILE A 257 14.72 12.01 -1.44
CA ILE A 257 15.80 12.03 -0.44
C ILE A 257 16.51 13.40 -0.42
N ASP A 258 15.77 14.50 -0.22
CA ASP A 258 16.36 15.63 0.53
C ASP A 258 15.94 15.54 2.00
N PRO A 259 16.68 14.76 2.83
CA PRO A 259 16.43 14.66 4.27
C PRO A 259 16.60 16.00 5.02
N ARG A 260 17.04 17.07 4.33
CA ARG A 260 17.11 18.43 4.90
C ARG A 260 15.76 19.13 4.99
N GLY A 261 14.67 18.51 4.52
CA GLY A 261 13.30 19.02 4.70
C GLY A 261 13.08 20.37 4.02
N ARG A 262 13.83 20.66 2.94
CA ARG A 262 13.67 21.91 2.20
C ARG A 262 12.55 21.75 1.19
N PHE A 263 11.54 22.59 1.33
CA PHE A 263 10.51 22.70 0.31
C PHE A 263 11.09 23.24 -1.00
N SER A 264 10.55 22.77 -2.11
CA SER A 264 10.85 23.33 -3.41
C SER A 264 10.37 24.79 -3.48
N ARG A 265 10.94 25.58 -4.39
CA ARG A 265 10.46 26.95 -4.63
C ARG A 265 9.00 26.98 -5.09
N LEU A 266 8.51 25.89 -5.69
CA LEU A 266 7.13 25.79 -6.18
C LEU A 266 6.13 25.97 -5.04
N ILE A 267 6.43 25.53 -3.82
CA ILE A 267 5.50 25.71 -2.71
C ILE A 267 5.24 27.19 -2.39
N LEU A 268 6.25 28.05 -2.57
CA LEU A 268 6.14 29.48 -2.30
C LEU A 268 5.22 30.14 -3.33
N ASP A 269 5.36 29.73 -4.59
CA ASP A 269 4.55 30.22 -5.70
C ASP A 269 3.13 29.63 -5.70
N ASN A 270 2.89 28.54 -4.95
CA ASN A 270 1.64 27.79 -4.92
C ASN A 270 1.07 27.63 -3.49
N PHE A 271 1.35 28.55 -2.56
CA PHE A 271 0.95 28.41 -1.16
C PHE A 271 -0.56 28.17 -0.97
N THR A 272 -1.40 28.71 -1.85
CA THR A 272 -2.85 28.47 -1.86
C THR A 272 -3.20 26.99 -2.01
N SER A 273 -2.44 26.22 -2.79
CA SER A 273 -2.65 24.76 -2.95
C SER A 273 -2.44 24.02 -1.64
N VAL A 274 -1.43 24.42 -0.86
CA VAL A 274 -1.15 23.87 0.47
C VAL A 274 -2.30 24.17 1.42
N LEU A 275 -2.81 25.41 1.43
CA LEU A 275 -3.97 25.78 2.23
C LEU A 275 -5.24 25.01 1.82
N GLN A 276 -5.45 24.77 0.53
CA GLN A 276 -6.56 23.95 0.03
C GLN A 276 -6.41 22.50 0.46
N TYR A 277 -5.19 21.94 0.37
CA TYR A 277 -4.91 20.59 0.85
C TYR A 277 -5.17 20.49 2.35
N PHE A 278 -4.73 21.45 3.18
CA PHE A 278 -5.06 21.46 4.61
C PHE A 278 -6.57 21.49 4.89
N LYS A 279 -7.32 22.27 4.11
CA LYS A 279 -8.78 22.35 4.24
C LYS A 279 -9.48 21.03 3.91
N SER A 280 -8.87 20.10 3.18
CA SER A 280 -9.49 18.79 2.93
C SER A 280 -9.40 17.84 4.13
N PHE A 281 -8.81 18.26 5.25
CA PHE A 281 -8.65 17.47 6.48
C PHE A 281 -9.50 17.97 7.65
N VAL A 282 -10.24 19.07 7.45
CA VAL A 282 -11.07 19.75 8.47
C VAL A 282 -12.50 19.82 7.96
#